data_AF-Q71I80-F1
#
_entry.id   AF-Q71I80-F1
#
_cell.length_a   1.000
_cell.length_b   1.000
_cell.length_c   1.000
_cell.angle_alpha   90.00
_cell.angle_beta   90.00
_cell.angle_gamma   90.00
#
_symmetry.space_group_name_H-M   'P 1'
#
loop_
_entity.id
_entity.type
_entity.pdbx_description
1 polymer ?
#
loop_
_entity_poly.entity_id
_entity_poly.type
_entity_poly.pdbx_seq_one_letter_code
_entity_poly.pdbx_strand_id
1 'polypeptide(L)' 'ESPYDYYAVGHTSTSISLATGMAKARDLLGGSERIMAVIGDGSLTGGMAYEGLNNAALEKGNLVIVIN' A
#
# COMPACT_ATOMS: atom_id res chain seq x y z
N GLU A 1 -3.98 -11.38 -14.90
CA GLU A 1 -5.22 -10.72 -14.49
C GLU A 1 -6.15 -11.76 -13.90
N SER A 2 -6.50 -11.55 -12.63
CA SER A 2 -7.17 -12.51 -11.77
C SER A 2 -8.02 -11.74 -10.75
N PRO A 3 -9.08 -12.33 -10.17
CA PRO A 3 -9.84 -11.70 -9.08
C PRO A 3 -8.99 -11.35 -7.83
N TYR A 4 -7.78 -11.90 -7.73
CA TYR A 4 -6.82 -11.61 -6.66
C TYR A 4 -5.87 -10.45 -7.00
N ASP A 5 -5.87 -9.96 -8.24
CA ASP A 5 -5.03 -8.85 -8.70
C ASP A 5 -5.76 -7.53 -8.42
N TYR A 6 -5.61 -6.99 -7.21
CA TYR A 6 -6.31 -5.77 -6.79
C TYR A 6 -5.94 -4.51 -7.60
N TYR A 7 -4.73 -4.46 -8.15
CA TYR A 7 -4.24 -3.35 -8.95
C TYR A 7 -3.43 -3.86 -10.13
N ALA A 8 -3.71 -3.32 -11.32
CA ALA A 8 -2.81 -3.46 -12.46
C ALA A 8 -1.65 -2.47 -12.28
N VAL A 9 -0.45 -2.99 -12.04
CA VAL A 9 0.76 -2.19 -11.81
C VAL A 9 1.80 -2.44 -12.90
N GLY A 10 2.64 -1.44 -13.16
CA GLY A 10 3.74 -1.53 -14.12
C GLY A 10 4.88 -0.58 -13.74
N HIS A 11 4.57 0.67 -13.42
CA HIS A 11 5.52 1.61 -12.83
C HIS A 11 5.80 1.27 -11.35
N THR A 12 7.06 1.44 -10.96
CA THR A 12 7.57 1.10 -9.62
C THR A 12 7.05 2.05 -8.53
N SER A 13 7.33 1.72 -7.27
CA SER A 13 7.16 2.62 -6.10
C SER A 13 5.71 2.94 -5.69
N THR A 14 4.70 2.33 -6.33
CA THR A 14 3.29 2.64 -6.10
C THR A 14 2.60 1.81 -5.00
N SER A 15 3.16 0.64 -4.65
CA SER A 15 2.45 -0.35 -3.81
C SER A 15 2.09 0.16 -2.41
N ILE A 16 2.97 0.94 -1.77
CA ILE A 16 2.70 1.50 -0.43
C ILE A 16 1.54 2.50 -0.50
N SER A 17 1.57 3.45 -1.43
CA SER A 17 0.52 4.47 -1.57
C SER A 17 -0.85 3.86 -1.87
N LEU A 18 -0.90 2.85 -2.74
CA LEU A 18 -2.12 2.10 -3.03
C LEU A 18 -2.65 1.38 -1.79
N ALA A 19 -1.78 0.71 -1.04
CA ALA A 19 -2.17 -0.01 0.17
C ALA A 19 -2.62 0.94 1.30
N THR A 20 -1.99 2.11 1.46
CA THR A 20 -2.44 3.15 2.39
C THR A 20 -3.85 3.62 2.06
N GLY A 21 -4.12 3.88 0.78
CA GLY A 21 -5.47 4.25 0.32
C GLY A 21 -6.50 3.15 0.56
N MET A 22 -6.15 1.90 0.28
CA MET A 22 -7.02 0.74 0.55
C MET A 22 -7.29 0.57 2.05
N ALA A 23 -6.28 0.78 2.91
CA ALA A 23 -6.42 0.70 4.36
C ALA A 23 -7.36 1.77 4.89
N LYS A 24 -7.24 3.00 4.37
CA LYS A 24 -8.18 4.07 4.67
C LYS A 24 -9.60 3.76 4.23
N ALA A 25 -9.77 3.24 3.03
CA ALA A 25 -11.08 2.87 2.50
C ALA A 25 -11.75 1.77 3.33
N ARG A 26 -10.99 0.72 3.70
CA ARG A 26 -11.46 -0.32 4.63
C ARG A 26 -12.00 0.28 5.91
N ASP A 27 -11.23 1.16 6.55
CA ASP A 27 -11.61 1.73 7.85
C ASP A 27 -12.88 2.58 7.73
N LEU A 28 -13.01 3.37 6.65
CA LEU A 28 -14.22 4.17 6.37
C LEU A 28 -15.46 3.31 6.11
N LEU A 29 -15.28 2.12 5.53
CA LEU A 29 -16.35 1.16 5.26
C LEU A 29 -16.64 0.24 6.45
N GLY A 30 -15.92 0.38 7.56
CA GLY A 30 -16.06 -0.49 8.75
C GLY A 30 -15.58 -1.92 8.51
N GLY A 31 -14.69 -2.13 7.54
CA GLY A 31 -14.13 -3.43 7.18
C GLY A 31 -13.12 -3.96 8.20
N SER A 32 -12.69 -5.20 8.01
CA SER A 32 -11.73 -5.90 8.89
C SER A 32 -10.62 -6.64 8.11
N GLU A 33 -10.54 -6.38 6.82
CA GLU A 33 -9.58 -6.94 5.89
C GLU A 33 -8.15 -6.59 6.31
N ARG A 34 -7.24 -7.53 6.09
CA ARG A 34 -5.81 -7.32 6.30
C ARG A 34 -5.19 -6.83 5.01
N ILE A 35 -4.60 -5.64 5.04
CA ILE A 35 -4.03 -5.01 3.86
C ILE A 35 -2.52 -5.02 4.01
N MET A 36 -1.86 -5.46 2.93
CA MET A 36 -0.41 -5.61 2.86
C MET A 36 0.11 -5.04 1.54
N ALA A 37 1.24 -4.33 1.62
CA ALA A 37 2.05 -3.98 0.46
C ALA A 37 3.35 -4.80 0.46
N VAL A 38 3.74 -5.28 -0.71
CA VAL A 38 5.11 -5.78 -0.95
C VAL A 38 5.82 -4.78 -1.84
N ILE A 39 7.05 -4.42 -1.49
CA ILE A 39 7.88 -3.49 -2.26
C ILE A 39 9.31 -4.01 -2.30
N GLY A 40 9.95 -3.97 -3.46
CA GLY A 40 11.38 -4.27 -3.60
C GLY A 40 12.24 -3.08 -3.18
N ASP A 41 13.46 -3.34 -2.70
CA ASP A 41 14.47 -2.35 -2.33
C ASP A 41 14.67 -1.24 -3.39
N GLY A 42 14.83 -1.61 -4.67
CA GLY A 42 14.98 -0.64 -5.76
C GLY A 42 13.75 0.24 -5.96
N SER A 43 12.55 -0.32 -5.76
CA SER A 43 11.29 0.43 -5.86
C SER A 43 11.08 1.37 -4.66
N LEU A 44 11.68 1.08 -3.50
CA LEU A 44 11.59 1.93 -2.31
C LEU A 44 12.33 3.26 -2.50
N THR A 45 13.26 3.35 -3.44
CA THR A 45 14.04 4.57 -3.71
C THR A 45 13.21 5.69 -4.36
N GLY A 46 12.08 5.36 -4.98
CA GLY A 46 11.21 6.34 -5.62
C GLY A 46 10.45 7.21 -4.62
N GLY A 47 10.36 8.52 -4.88
CA GLY A 47 9.66 9.47 -4.00
C GLY A 47 8.23 9.06 -3.66
N MET A 48 7.51 8.43 -4.60
CA MET A 48 6.16 7.90 -4.38
C MET A 48 6.07 6.89 -3.22
N ALA A 49 7.12 6.09 -3.00
CA ALA A 49 7.14 5.13 -1.91
C ALA A 49 7.28 5.85 -0.55
N TYR A 50 8.09 6.90 -0.48
CA TYR A 50 8.25 7.74 0.70
C TYR A 50 7.00 8.57 1.01
N GLU A 51 6.34 9.11 0.00
CA GLU A 51 5.04 9.78 0.17
C GLU A 51 3.98 8.80 0.72
N GLY A 52 3.95 7.57 0.19
CA GLY A 52 3.09 6.50 0.67
C GLY A 52 3.37 6.14 2.14
N LEU A 53 4.64 6.02 2.52
CA LEU A 53 5.07 5.77 3.90
C LEU A 53 4.68 6.91 4.84
N ASN A 54 4.90 8.15 4.41
CA ASN A 54 4.56 9.32 5.22
C ASN A 54 3.05 9.39 5.46
N ASN A 55 2.24 9.10 4.45
CA ASN A 55 0.79 9.02 4.60
C ASN A 55 0.38 7.83 5.50
N ALA A 56 1.01 6.66 5.33
CA ALA A 56 0.74 5.49 6.17
C ALA A 56 0.99 5.78 7.66
N ALA A 57 2.03 6.54 7.98
CA ALA A 57 2.37 6.91 9.36
C ALA A 57 1.34 7.81 10.05
N LEU A 58 0.51 8.53 9.28
CA LEU A 58 -0.57 9.36 9.79
C LEU A 58 -1.86 8.59 10.02
N GLU A 59 -2.00 7.41 9.42
CA GLU A 59 -3.19 6.58 9.54
C GLU A 59 -3.18 5.76 10.83
N LYS A 60 -4.35 5.60 11.45
CA LYS A 60 -4.52 4.82 12.71
C LYS A 60 -4.83 3.34 12.46
N GLY A 61 -5.10 2.97 11.22
CA GLY A 61 -5.47 1.62 10.80
C GLY A 61 -4.27 0.68 10.68
N ASN A 62 -4.55 -0.62 10.62
CA ASN A 62 -3.51 -1.62 10.44
C ASN A 62 -3.14 -1.78 8.95
N LEU A 63 -1.85 -1.64 8.64
CA LEU A 63 -1.21 -1.84 7.34
C LEU A 63 0.14 -2.54 7.54
N VAL A 64 0.40 -3.62 6.79
CA VAL A 64 1.69 -4.32 6.80
C VAL A 64 2.47 -4.00 5.53
N ILE A 65 3.75 -3.64 5.66
CA ILE A 65 4.64 -3.39 4.52
C ILE A 65 5.78 -4.39 4.60
N VAL A 66 5.93 -5.20 3.54
CA VAL A 66 7.03 -6.15 3.39
C VAL A 66 8.03 -5.59 2.40
N ILE A 67 9.26 -5.41 2.85
CA ILE A 67 10.38 -5.02 2.01
C ILE A 67 11.07 -6.30 1.56
N ASN A 68 11.16 -6.51 0.26
CA ASN A 68 11.87 -7.63 -0.37
C ASN A 68 13.27 -7.21 -0.81
#